data_AF-A0A957YLD2-F1
#
_entry.id   AF-A0A957YLD2-F1
#
_cell.length_a   1.000
_cell.length_b   1.000
_cell.length_c   1.000
_cell.angle_alpha   90.00
_cell.angle_beta   90.00
_cell.angle_gamma   90.00
#
_symmetry.space_group_name_H-M   'P 1'
#
loop_
_entity.id
_entity.type
_entity.pdbx_description
1 polymer ?
#
loop_
_entity_poly.entity_id
_entity_poly.type
_entity_poly.pdbx_seq_one_letter_code
_entity_poly.pdbx_strand_id
1 'polypeptide(L)'
;MQQTKLYDTHVALGGRMVPFAGWELPVQYPTGPSVEHDAVRNAAGVFDIDHMGQFEVSGKDATAFLQFVQVYDIGEMAVWDAHYSLLVYEDGTIVDDIFLYRLPDRWMVVVNAANRDKDWRWLQAHIHGYDVSLRDISDETYMLAVQGPKTEAILQRMTDARLDQVAARTAIQATVDGVEMILGRTGYTGEDGFE
;
A
#
# COMPACT_ATOMS: atom_id res chain seq x y z
N MET A 1 20.62 6.56 5.09
CA MET A 1 19.46 6.17 4.29
C MET A 1 18.90 4.90 4.91
N GLN A 2 17.59 4.73 4.89
CA GLN A 2 16.92 3.51 5.37
C GLN A 2 17.01 2.42 4.30
N GLN A 3 16.86 1.16 4.71
CA GLN A 3 16.97 -0.02 3.85
C GLN A 3 15.78 -0.93 4.15
N THR A 4 15.12 -1.45 3.10
CA THR A 4 14.05 -2.44 3.26
C THR A 4 14.64 -3.78 3.70
N LYS A 5 13.80 -4.68 4.22
CA LYS A 5 14.24 -6.05 4.58
C LYS A 5 14.75 -6.85 3.36
N LEU A 6 14.44 -6.41 2.13
CA LEU A 6 14.91 -7.01 0.88
C LEU A 6 16.15 -6.31 0.29
N TYR A 7 16.78 -5.34 0.96
CA TYR A 7 17.96 -4.64 0.45
C TYR A 7 19.07 -5.59 -0.03
N ASP A 8 19.48 -6.56 0.80
CA ASP A 8 20.53 -7.52 0.43
C ASP A 8 20.12 -8.39 -0.76
N THR A 9 18.84 -8.72 -0.87
CA THR A 9 18.28 -9.43 -2.04
C THR A 9 18.41 -8.58 -3.30
N HIS A 10 18.09 -7.28 -3.23
CA HIS A 10 18.23 -6.36 -4.36
C HIS A 10 19.69 -6.27 -4.82
N VAL A 11 20.62 -6.14 -3.89
CA VAL A 11 22.07 -6.12 -4.19
C VAL A 11 22.52 -7.43 -4.83
N ALA A 12 22.09 -8.58 -4.29
CA ALA A 12 22.42 -9.89 -4.82
C ALA A 12 21.86 -10.12 -6.25
N LEU A 13 20.70 -9.53 -6.56
CA LEU A 13 20.09 -9.55 -7.89
C LEU A 13 20.72 -8.55 -8.87
N GLY A 14 21.72 -7.77 -8.43
CA GLY A 14 22.38 -6.76 -9.26
C GLY A 14 21.55 -5.49 -9.43
N GLY A 15 20.65 -5.21 -8.50
CA GLY A 15 19.86 -3.98 -8.46
C GLY A 15 20.74 -2.74 -8.37
N ARG A 16 20.46 -1.74 -9.21
CA ARG A 16 21.12 -0.44 -9.13
C ARG A 16 20.47 0.39 -8.02
N MET A 17 21.05 0.36 -6.84
CA MET A 17 20.53 1.06 -5.66
C MET A 17 20.69 2.58 -5.79
N VAL A 18 19.62 3.32 -5.51
CA VAL A 18 19.60 4.80 -5.53
C VAL A 18 18.88 5.36 -4.31
N PRO A 19 19.20 6.59 -3.87
CA PRO A 19 18.41 7.31 -2.88
C PRO A 19 17.00 7.64 -3.41
N PHE A 20 15.96 7.25 -2.69
CA PHE A 20 14.58 7.66 -2.93
C PHE A 20 13.86 7.89 -1.60
N ALA A 21 13.34 9.09 -1.36
CA ALA A 21 12.61 9.43 -0.13
C ALA A 21 13.35 9.05 1.19
N GLY A 22 14.68 9.09 1.20
CA GLY A 22 15.49 8.69 2.36
C GLY A 22 15.81 7.19 2.46
N TRP A 23 15.32 6.37 1.53
CA TRP A 23 15.56 4.93 1.40
C TRP A 23 16.56 4.61 0.28
N GLU A 24 17.23 3.47 0.39
CA GLU A 24 17.99 2.86 -0.71
C GLU A 24 17.14 1.82 -1.42
N LEU A 25 16.72 2.11 -2.66
CA LEU A 25 15.86 1.24 -3.45
C LEU A 25 16.47 0.92 -4.82
N PRO A 26 16.17 -0.25 -5.41
CA PRO A 26 16.63 -0.58 -6.75
C PRO A 26 15.85 0.22 -7.79
N VAL A 27 16.52 1.07 -8.57
CA VAL A 27 15.87 1.80 -9.68
C VAL A 27 15.67 0.95 -10.93
N GLN A 28 16.48 -0.10 -11.07
CA GLN A 28 16.42 -1.11 -12.14
C GLN A 28 17.35 -2.28 -11.78
N TYR A 29 17.15 -3.41 -12.43
CA TYR A 29 17.98 -4.61 -12.41
C TYR A 29 18.83 -4.72 -13.71
N PRO A 30 19.72 -5.72 -13.85
CA PRO A 30 20.67 -5.78 -14.97
C PRO A 30 20.05 -5.81 -16.38
N THR A 31 18.79 -6.26 -16.51
CA THR A 31 18.05 -6.27 -17.78
C THR A 31 17.62 -4.88 -18.24
N GLY A 32 17.55 -3.92 -17.32
CA GLY A 32 17.17 -2.54 -17.58
C GLY A 32 15.66 -2.28 -17.54
N PRO A 33 15.27 -0.99 -17.39
CA PRO A 33 13.91 -0.60 -17.05
C PRO A 33 12.88 -0.89 -18.16
N SER A 34 13.30 -0.91 -19.43
CA SER A 34 12.41 -1.28 -20.53
C SER A 34 12.00 -2.75 -20.46
N VAL A 35 12.92 -3.65 -20.11
CA VAL A 35 12.61 -5.08 -19.98
C VAL A 35 11.72 -5.34 -18.77
N GLU A 36 11.95 -4.64 -17.66
CA GLU A 36 11.09 -4.70 -16.47
C GLU A 36 9.68 -4.17 -16.75
N HIS A 37 9.58 -3.06 -17.49
CA HIS A 37 8.30 -2.54 -17.98
C HIS A 37 7.57 -3.56 -18.85
N ASP A 38 8.25 -4.15 -19.83
CA ASP A 38 7.68 -5.16 -20.72
C ASP A 38 7.25 -6.42 -19.94
N ALA A 39 7.98 -6.79 -18.89
CA ALA A 39 7.61 -7.90 -18.02
C ALA A 39 6.27 -7.64 -17.32
N VAL A 40 6.04 -6.43 -16.80
CA VAL A 40 4.74 -6.03 -16.23
C VAL A 40 3.65 -6.06 -17.29
N ARG A 41 3.90 -5.50 -18.47
CA ARG A 41 2.89 -5.42 -19.56
C ARG A 41 2.48 -6.78 -20.13
N ASN A 42 3.40 -7.76 -20.15
CA ASN A 42 3.18 -9.03 -20.86
C ASN A 42 3.08 -10.25 -19.92
N ALA A 43 3.45 -10.09 -18.66
CA ALA A 43 3.46 -11.16 -17.66
C ALA A 43 3.16 -10.63 -16.25
N ALA A 44 4.19 -10.44 -15.43
CA ALA A 44 4.12 -9.88 -14.10
C ALA A 44 5.50 -9.30 -13.70
N GLY A 45 5.50 -8.22 -12.92
CA GLY A 45 6.65 -7.68 -12.21
C GLY A 45 6.37 -7.62 -10.71
N VAL A 46 7.42 -7.75 -9.90
CA VAL A 46 7.36 -7.63 -8.44
C VAL A 46 8.10 -6.36 -8.03
N PHE A 47 7.45 -5.53 -7.22
CA PHE A 47 7.97 -4.28 -6.72
C PHE A 47 8.08 -4.35 -5.21
N ASP A 48 9.25 -3.97 -4.70
CA ASP A 48 9.44 -3.74 -3.27
C ASP A 48 8.96 -2.34 -2.90
N ILE A 49 7.81 -2.28 -2.24
CA ILE A 49 7.14 -1.04 -1.85
C ILE A 49 7.05 -0.85 -0.33
N ASP A 50 7.87 -1.60 0.42
CA ASP A 50 7.93 -1.58 1.89
C ASP A 50 8.28 -0.20 2.47
N HIS A 51 8.90 0.66 1.67
CA HIS A 51 9.21 2.03 2.05
C HIS A 51 7.96 2.92 2.26
N MET A 52 6.77 2.50 1.79
CA MET A 52 5.51 3.23 2.02
C MET A 52 5.07 3.18 3.48
N GLY A 53 4.51 4.28 3.96
CA GLY A 53 3.98 4.34 5.33
C GLY A 53 2.65 3.61 5.44
N GLN A 54 2.42 2.90 6.55
CA GLN A 54 1.21 2.12 6.81
C GLN A 54 0.68 2.46 8.21
N PHE A 55 -0.50 3.06 8.27
CA PHE A 55 -1.13 3.47 9.52
C PHE A 55 -2.42 2.70 9.77
N GLU A 56 -2.65 2.28 11.01
CA GLU A 56 -3.94 1.75 11.46
C GLU A 56 -4.73 2.84 12.18
N VAL A 57 -6.02 2.94 11.83
CA VAL A 57 -6.98 3.85 12.48
C VAL A 57 -8.16 3.03 12.97
N SER A 58 -8.34 2.98 14.28
CA SER A 58 -9.39 2.19 14.95
C SER A 58 -10.10 3.01 16.02
N GLY A 59 -11.20 2.49 16.57
CA GLY A 59 -12.03 3.20 17.56
C GLY A 59 -13.40 3.57 17.01
N LYS A 60 -14.31 3.97 17.89
CA LYS A 60 -15.73 4.21 17.54
C LYS A 60 -15.91 5.34 16.53
N ASP A 61 -14.98 6.31 16.52
CA ASP A 61 -15.07 7.48 15.66
C ASP A 61 -14.09 7.42 14.47
N ALA A 62 -13.47 6.26 14.19
CA ALA A 62 -12.43 6.13 13.16
C ALA A 62 -12.91 6.56 11.75
N THR A 63 -14.11 6.11 11.35
CA THR A 63 -14.70 6.52 10.06
C THR A 63 -15.01 8.02 10.05
N ALA A 64 -15.55 8.58 11.13
CA ALA A 64 -15.88 10.00 11.20
C ALA A 64 -14.62 10.89 11.16
N PHE A 65 -13.56 10.46 11.84
CA PHE A 65 -12.25 11.12 11.83
C PHE A 65 -11.62 11.08 10.42
N LEU A 66 -11.56 9.90 9.79
CA LEU A 66 -11.02 9.78 8.44
C LEU A 66 -11.88 10.57 7.44
N GLN A 67 -13.21 10.55 7.56
CA GLN A 67 -14.09 11.35 6.70
C GLN A 67 -13.81 12.85 6.80
N PHE A 68 -13.33 13.33 7.95
CA PHE A 68 -12.99 14.73 8.17
C PHE A 68 -11.65 15.13 7.52
N VAL A 69 -10.64 14.25 7.51
CA VAL A 69 -9.28 14.59 7.05
C VAL A 69 -8.99 14.28 5.58
N GLN A 70 -9.87 13.53 4.89
CA GLN A 70 -9.73 13.22 3.46
C GLN A 70 -11.02 13.47 2.67
N VAL A 71 -10.89 13.51 1.34
CA VAL A 71 -11.92 14.10 0.44
C VAL A 71 -12.95 13.11 -0.13
N TYR A 72 -12.72 11.81 -0.04
CA TYR A 72 -13.63 10.78 -0.54
C TYR A 72 -14.69 10.42 0.50
N ASP A 73 -15.91 10.10 0.06
CA ASP A 73 -16.95 9.60 0.97
C ASP A 73 -16.70 8.13 1.32
N ILE A 74 -16.09 7.90 2.48
CA ILE A 74 -15.74 6.57 2.97
C ILE A 74 -16.88 5.95 3.79
N GLY A 75 -17.99 6.67 4.02
CA GLY A 75 -19.13 6.17 4.78
C GLY A 75 -19.87 5.01 4.11
N GLU A 76 -19.75 4.91 2.78
CA GLU A 76 -20.37 3.85 1.97
C GLU A 76 -19.43 2.67 1.66
N MET A 77 -18.15 2.75 2.04
CA MET A 77 -17.20 1.66 1.80
C MET A 77 -17.59 0.42 2.61
N ALA A 78 -17.81 -0.67 1.90
CA ALA A 78 -18.01 -1.97 2.51
C ALA A 78 -16.72 -2.45 3.18
N VAL A 79 -16.85 -3.40 4.11
CA VAL A 79 -15.67 -4.11 4.61
C VAL A 79 -14.96 -4.76 3.43
N TRP A 80 -13.65 -4.59 3.39
CA TRP A 80 -12.69 -4.95 2.35
C TRP A 80 -12.59 -4.00 1.16
N ASP A 81 -13.42 -2.97 1.07
CA ASP A 81 -13.22 -1.95 0.04
C ASP A 81 -11.93 -1.19 0.27
N ALA A 82 -11.30 -0.80 -0.83
CA ALA A 82 -10.11 0.02 -0.82
C ALA A 82 -10.26 1.18 -1.79
N HIS A 83 -9.79 2.38 -1.42
CA HIS A 83 -10.00 3.57 -2.25
C HIS A 83 -8.86 4.57 -2.13
N TYR A 84 -8.55 5.19 -3.27
CA TYR A 84 -7.62 6.32 -3.37
C TYR A 84 -8.26 7.61 -2.87
N SER A 85 -7.54 8.40 -2.10
CA SER A 85 -8.02 9.72 -1.68
C SER A 85 -6.89 10.70 -1.46
N LEU A 86 -7.22 11.92 -1.07
CA LEU A 86 -6.30 12.99 -0.75
C LEU A 86 -6.52 13.42 0.70
N LEU A 87 -5.43 13.49 1.46
CA LEU A 87 -5.37 14.32 2.66
C LEU A 87 -5.21 15.78 2.21
N VAL A 88 -5.98 16.70 2.79
CA VAL A 88 -5.99 18.11 2.39
C VAL A 88 -5.85 19.04 3.59
N TYR A 89 -5.17 20.17 3.38
CA TYR A 89 -5.11 21.28 4.32
C TYR A 89 -6.44 22.06 4.33
N GLU A 90 -6.62 22.93 5.33
CA GLU A 90 -7.82 23.78 5.46
C GLU A 90 -8.06 24.70 4.24
N ASP A 91 -6.99 25.07 3.53
CA ASP A 91 -7.07 25.89 2.31
C ASP A 91 -7.34 25.08 1.03
N GLY A 92 -7.53 23.77 1.16
CA GLY A 92 -7.81 22.85 0.07
C GLY A 92 -6.57 22.40 -0.71
N THR A 93 -5.37 22.79 -0.29
CA THR A 93 -4.12 22.25 -0.87
C THR A 93 -3.84 20.84 -0.36
N ILE A 94 -3.06 20.06 -1.11
CA ILE A 94 -2.87 18.63 -0.84
C ILE A 94 -1.75 18.45 0.19
N VAL A 95 -2.05 17.70 1.25
CA VAL A 95 -1.06 17.17 2.20
C VAL A 95 -0.35 16.00 1.53
N ASP A 96 -1.07 14.93 1.21
CA ASP A 96 -0.59 13.77 0.48
C ASP A 96 -1.75 13.07 -0.24
N ASP A 97 -1.44 12.26 -1.24
CA ASP A 97 -2.38 11.25 -1.68
C ASP A 97 -2.18 9.93 -0.94
N ILE A 98 -3.30 9.25 -0.66
CA ILE A 98 -3.35 8.10 0.23
C ILE A 98 -4.20 6.98 -0.34
N PHE A 99 -3.99 5.76 0.14
CA PHE A 99 -4.86 4.63 -0.13
C PHE A 99 -5.48 4.13 1.17
N LEU A 100 -6.80 4.03 1.21
CA LEU A 100 -7.57 3.60 2.37
C LEU A 100 -8.06 2.17 2.16
N TYR A 101 -8.00 1.35 3.19
CA TYR A 101 -8.61 0.02 3.23
C TYR A 101 -9.57 -0.05 4.41
N ARG A 102 -10.83 -0.41 4.16
CA ARG A 102 -11.80 -0.71 5.22
C ARG A 102 -11.62 -2.16 5.68
N LEU A 103 -10.84 -2.39 6.72
CA LEU A 103 -10.69 -3.73 7.31
C LEU A 103 -11.87 -4.02 8.28
N PRO A 104 -12.10 -5.27 8.71
CA PRO A 104 -13.26 -5.61 9.54
C PRO A 104 -13.39 -4.78 10.84
N ASP A 105 -12.27 -4.53 11.51
CA ASP A 105 -12.19 -3.91 12.84
C ASP A 105 -11.53 -2.53 12.85
N ARG A 106 -10.92 -2.12 11.75
CA ARG A 106 -10.14 -0.88 11.64
C ARG A 106 -10.06 -0.38 10.20
N TRP A 107 -9.41 0.75 10.00
CA TRP A 107 -8.95 1.22 8.72
C TRP A 107 -7.44 1.06 8.63
N MET A 108 -6.95 0.78 7.43
CA MET A 108 -5.53 0.89 7.10
C MET A 108 -5.35 2.02 6.08
N VAL A 109 -4.38 2.90 6.33
CA VAL A 109 -4.05 4.04 5.47
C VAL A 109 -2.62 3.88 5.00
N VAL A 110 -2.43 3.74 3.70
CA VAL A 110 -1.12 3.69 3.06
C VAL A 110 -0.78 5.08 2.54
N VAL A 111 0.41 5.57 2.89
CA VAL A 111 0.90 6.93 2.57
C VAL A 111 2.26 6.89 1.87
N ASN A 112 2.62 7.95 1.16
CA ASN A 112 3.89 7.99 0.45
C ASN A 112 5.08 8.04 1.42
N ALA A 113 6.17 7.35 1.05
CA ALA A 113 7.37 7.23 1.88
C ALA A 113 7.95 8.58 2.34
N ALA A 114 8.03 9.56 1.44
CA ALA A 114 8.57 10.89 1.73
C ALA A 114 7.67 11.69 2.70
N ASN A 115 6.42 11.28 2.86
CA ASN A 115 5.39 11.99 3.60
C ASN A 115 4.99 11.31 4.90
N ARG A 116 5.46 10.08 5.20
CA ARG A 116 5.16 9.33 6.43
C ARG A 116 5.16 10.21 7.70
N ASP A 117 6.26 10.90 8.00
CA ASP A 117 6.36 11.76 9.20
C ASP A 117 5.44 12.99 9.16
N LYS A 118 5.18 13.53 7.97
CA LYS A 118 4.32 14.69 7.77
C LYS A 118 2.86 14.29 7.97
N ASP A 119 2.45 13.18 7.36
CA ASP A 119 1.08 12.69 7.39
C ASP A 119 0.72 12.13 8.75
N TRP A 120 1.66 11.44 9.41
CA TRP A 120 1.49 11.01 10.79
C TRP A 120 1.21 12.19 11.73
N ARG A 121 2.03 13.26 11.65
CA ARG A 121 1.79 14.48 12.44
C ARG A 121 0.49 15.17 12.06
N TRP A 122 0.12 15.16 10.78
CA TRP A 122 -1.14 15.70 10.31
C TRP A 122 -2.33 14.99 10.96
N LEU A 123 -2.37 13.66 10.92
CA LEU A 123 -3.43 12.86 11.54
C LEU A 123 -3.47 13.06 13.07
N GLN A 124 -2.31 13.06 13.73
CA GLN A 124 -2.22 13.30 15.17
C GLN A 124 -2.75 14.68 15.58
N ALA A 125 -2.49 15.73 14.79
CA ALA A 125 -2.94 17.09 15.10
C ALA A 125 -4.48 17.23 15.04
N HIS A 126 -5.16 16.39 14.25
CA HIS A 126 -6.61 16.46 14.04
C HIS A 126 -7.41 15.41 14.81
N ILE A 127 -6.74 14.55 15.59
CA ILE A 127 -7.42 13.46 16.33
C ILE A 127 -8.27 13.98 17.51
N HIS A 128 -8.01 15.20 17.99
CA HIS A 128 -8.66 15.75 19.17
C HIS A 128 -10.17 15.83 19.02
N GLY A 129 -10.90 15.24 19.98
CA GLY A 129 -12.37 15.19 19.97
C GLY A 129 -12.95 13.90 19.39
N TYR A 130 -12.11 13.03 18.84
CA TYR A 130 -12.49 11.69 18.37
C TYR A 130 -11.96 10.60 19.31
N ASP A 131 -12.77 9.57 19.57
CA ASP A 131 -12.32 8.34 20.22
C ASP A 131 -11.73 7.40 19.17
N VAL A 132 -10.46 7.67 18.88
CA VAL A 132 -9.67 7.00 17.83
C VAL A 132 -8.30 6.62 18.39
N SER A 133 -7.84 5.43 18.01
CA SER A 133 -6.46 4.98 18.18
C SER A 133 -5.77 5.01 16.83
N LEU A 134 -4.66 5.76 16.75
CA LEU A 134 -3.74 5.76 15.63
C LEU A 134 -2.51 4.93 15.97
N ARG A 135 -2.08 4.06 15.04
CA ARG A 135 -0.81 3.34 15.13
C ARG A 135 -0.06 3.44 13.81
N ASP A 136 1.22 3.75 13.87
CA ASP A 136 2.13 3.59 12.75
C ASP A 136 2.71 2.18 12.81
N ILE A 137 2.32 1.35 11.84
CA ILE A 137 2.71 -0.06 11.75
C ILE A 137 3.74 -0.29 10.62
N SER A 138 4.26 0.77 10.00
CA SER A 138 5.12 0.66 8.81
C SER A 138 6.36 -0.20 9.06
N ASP A 139 6.90 -0.22 10.28
CA ASP A 139 8.06 -1.03 10.63
C ASP A 139 7.68 -2.46 11.11
N GLU A 140 6.40 -2.70 11.38
CA GLU A 140 5.83 -3.98 11.80
C GLU A 140 5.41 -4.85 10.61
N THR A 141 5.07 -4.24 9.48
CA THR A 141 4.59 -4.93 8.27
C THR A 141 5.65 -5.02 7.16
N TYR A 142 5.25 -5.57 6.01
CA TYR A 142 6.01 -5.53 4.78
C TYR A 142 5.05 -5.44 3.59
N MET A 143 5.37 -4.64 2.57
CA MET A 143 4.49 -4.45 1.41
C MET A 143 5.20 -4.75 0.09
N LEU A 144 4.56 -5.53 -0.77
CA LEU A 144 5.03 -5.91 -2.10
C LEU A 144 3.92 -5.69 -3.11
N ALA A 145 4.21 -5.11 -4.27
CA ALA A 145 3.25 -5.11 -5.38
C ALA A 145 3.64 -6.18 -6.41
N VAL A 146 2.71 -7.04 -6.80
CA VAL A 146 2.85 -7.94 -7.95
C VAL A 146 1.87 -7.49 -9.02
N GLN A 147 2.38 -7.11 -10.18
CA GLN A 147 1.61 -6.33 -11.15
C GLN A 147 1.83 -6.86 -12.58
N GLY A 148 0.76 -7.03 -13.34
CA GLY A 148 0.76 -7.52 -14.71
C GLY A 148 -0.38 -8.50 -15.00
N PRO A 149 -0.72 -8.72 -16.29
CA PRO A 149 -1.91 -9.47 -16.70
C PRO A 149 -1.89 -10.96 -16.34
N LYS A 150 -0.75 -11.50 -15.89
CA LYS A 150 -0.62 -12.89 -15.42
C LYS A 150 -0.54 -13.00 -13.90
N THR A 151 -0.61 -11.89 -13.16
CA THR A 151 -0.43 -11.87 -11.71
C THR A 151 -1.41 -12.78 -10.99
N GLU A 152 -2.71 -12.67 -11.27
CA GLU A 152 -3.74 -13.50 -10.64
C GLU A 152 -3.42 -14.99 -10.77
N ALA A 153 -3.16 -15.45 -12.01
CA ALA A 153 -2.83 -16.85 -12.28
C ALA A 153 -1.50 -17.30 -11.64
N ILE A 154 -0.54 -16.39 -11.46
CA ILE A 154 0.71 -16.68 -10.78
C ILE A 154 0.45 -16.87 -9.28
N LEU A 155 -0.17 -15.89 -8.63
CA LEU A 155 -0.43 -15.89 -7.19
C LEU A 155 -1.44 -16.97 -6.77
N GLN A 156 -2.42 -17.29 -7.62
CA GLN A 156 -3.42 -18.34 -7.33
C GLN A 156 -2.77 -19.71 -7.07
N ARG A 157 -1.56 -19.97 -7.57
CA ARG A 157 -0.81 -21.21 -7.31
C ARG A 157 -0.19 -21.26 -5.90
N MET A 158 -0.19 -20.14 -5.19
CA MET A 158 0.46 -19.96 -3.89
C MET A 158 -0.56 -19.73 -2.77
N THR A 159 -1.86 -19.71 -3.06
CA THR A 159 -2.92 -19.47 -2.08
C THR A 159 -4.17 -20.30 -2.36
N ASP A 160 -4.86 -20.69 -1.30
CA ASP A 160 -6.18 -21.34 -1.38
C ASP A 160 -7.32 -20.32 -1.57
N ALA A 161 -7.05 -19.02 -1.41
CA ALA A 161 -8.02 -17.97 -1.69
C ALA A 161 -8.39 -17.94 -3.17
N ARG A 162 -9.66 -17.67 -3.49
CA ARG A 162 -10.14 -17.57 -4.88
C ARG A 162 -9.90 -16.15 -5.42
N LEU A 163 -8.75 -15.93 -6.05
CA LEU A 163 -8.32 -14.58 -6.49
C LEU A 163 -9.17 -14.03 -7.63
N ASP A 164 -9.79 -14.90 -8.43
CA ASP A 164 -10.78 -14.56 -9.46
C ASP A 164 -12.04 -13.86 -8.90
N GLN A 165 -12.26 -13.95 -7.59
CA GLN A 165 -13.38 -13.30 -6.89
C GLN A 165 -13.00 -12.06 -6.10
N VAL A 166 -11.71 -11.75 -6.01
CA VAL A 166 -11.27 -10.48 -5.41
C VAL A 166 -11.49 -9.42 -6.46
N ALA A 167 -12.45 -8.52 -6.24
CA ALA A 167 -12.74 -7.45 -7.18
C ALA A 167 -11.62 -6.39 -7.15
N ALA A 168 -11.42 -5.68 -8.26
CA ALA A 168 -10.51 -4.53 -8.27
C ALA A 168 -10.89 -3.54 -7.17
N ARG A 169 -9.90 -2.95 -6.50
CA ARG A 169 -10.08 -2.01 -5.37
C ARG A 169 -10.79 -2.63 -4.17
N THR A 170 -10.59 -3.93 -3.95
CA THR A 170 -10.96 -4.62 -2.72
C THR A 170 -9.74 -5.38 -2.18
N ALA A 171 -9.79 -5.80 -0.93
CA ALA A 171 -8.78 -6.64 -0.32
C ALA A 171 -9.39 -7.88 0.33
N ILE A 172 -8.56 -8.83 0.72
CA ILE A 172 -8.99 -9.96 1.57
C ILE A 172 -7.89 -10.28 2.57
N GLN A 173 -8.25 -10.96 3.65
CA GLN A 173 -7.28 -11.74 4.41
C GLN A 173 -6.99 -13.03 3.62
N ALA A 174 -5.73 -13.31 3.35
CA ALA A 174 -5.32 -14.54 2.66
C ALA A 174 -4.02 -15.09 3.23
N THR A 175 -3.75 -16.36 2.95
CA THR A 175 -2.44 -16.98 3.16
C THR A 175 -1.80 -17.23 1.80
N VAL A 176 -0.65 -16.61 1.54
CA VAL A 176 0.13 -16.81 0.31
C VAL A 176 1.47 -17.43 0.70
N ASP A 177 1.77 -18.60 0.15
CA ASP A 177 2.97 -19.40 0.45
C ASP A 177 3.20 -19.62 1.95
N GLY A 178 2.11 -19.88 2.69
CA GLY A 178 2.14 -20.10 4.13
C GLY A 178 2.24 -18.84 4.99
N VAL A 179 2.24 -17.64 4.40
CA VAL A 179 2.29 -16.36 5.12
C VAL A 179 0.92 -15.70 5.10
N GLU A 180 0.37 -15.37 6.28
CA GLU A 180 -0.86 -14.60 6.39
C GLU A 180 -0.62 -13.13 6.06
N MET A 181 -1.50 -12.55 5.24
CA MET A 181 -1.40 -11.16 4.78
C MET A 181 -2.78 -10.58 4.44
N ILE A 182 -2.83 -9.26 4.33
CA ILE A 182 -3.88 -8.56 3.60
C ILE A 182 -3.44 -8.55 2.14
N LEU A 183 -4.30 -9.01 1.24
CA LEU A 183 -4.04 -9.04 -0.19
C LEU A 183 -5.02 -8.11 -0.89
N GLY A 184 -4.56 -6.93 -1.30
CA GLY A 184 -5.34 -5.93 -2.03
C GLY A 184 -5.24 -6.12 -3.53
N ARG A 185 -6.35 -6.11 -4.27
CA ARG A 185 -6.31 -6.06 -5.76
C ARG A 185 -6.21 -4.61 -6.22
N THR A 186 -5.04 -4.05 -5.95
CA THR A 186 -4.67 -2.64 -6.11
C THR A 186 -3.33 -2.54 -6.85
N GLY A 187 -2.92 -1.33 -7.20
CA GLY A 187 -1.65 -1.13 -7.89
C GLY A 187 -1.47 0.20 -8.57
N TYR A 188 -0.26 0.39 -9.10
CA TYR A 188 0.22 1.65 -9.67
C TYR A 188 0.72 1.53 -11.13
N THR A 189 0.42 0.41 -11.79
CA THR A 189 0.98 0.11 -13.13
C THR A 189 -0.01 0.28 -14.28
N GLY A 190 -1.30 0.32 -13.98
CA GLY A 190 -2.39 0.28 -14.97
C GLY A 190 -2.71 -1.13 -15.51
N GLU A 191 -1.93 -2.15 -15.14
CA GLU A 191 -2.33 -3.55 -15.31
C GLU A 191 -3.13 -4.03 -14.10
N ASP A 192 -3.73 -5.22 -14.23
CA ASP A 192 -4.20 -5.99 -13.08
C ASP A 192 -3.02 -6.39 -12.16
N GLY A 193 -3.30 -6.60 -10.89
CA GLY A 193 -2.26 -6.86 -9.90
C GLY A 193 -2.78 -6.90 -8.48
N PHE A 194 -1.88 -7.24 -7.56
CA PHE A 194 -2.13 -7.26 -6.14
C PHE A 194 -1.00 -6.58 -5.37
N GLU A 195 -1.32 -6.13 -4.16
CA GLU A 195 -0.41 -5.59 -3.15
C GLU A 195 -0.61 -6.31 -1.81
#